data_AF-A0A6N9C1D6-F1
#
_entry.id   AF-A0A6N9C1D6-F1
#
_cell.length_a   1.000
_cell.length_b   1.000
_cell.length_c   1.000
_cell.angle_alpha   90.00
_cell.angle_beta   90.00
_cell.angle_gamma   90.00
#
_symmetry.space_group_name_H-M   'P 1'
#
loop_
_entity.id
_entity.type
_entity.pdbx_description
1 polymer ?
#
loop_
_entity_poly.entity_id
_entity_poly.type
_entity_poly.pdbx_seq_one_letter_code
_entity_poly.pdbx_strand_id
1 'polypeptide(L)' 'MLSTDELLALIADHESDRVERTVSTNDTDKFGEAICAFANDFPGHSQPGYLLIGVQDGRALDGLEVTDRTLLRLGD' A
#
# COMPACT_ATOMS: atom_id res chain seq x y z
N MET A 1 10.12 -10.56 -2.73
CA MET A 1 9.50 -10.18 -1.45
C MET A 1 10.39 -9.10 -0.86
N LEU A 2 9.83 -7.99 -0.38
CA LEU A 2 10.61 -6.90 0.20
C LEU A 2 11.19 -7.32 1.56
N SER A 3 12.40 -6.88 1.85
CA SER A 3 12.95 -6.84 3.20
C SER A 3 12.30 -5.72 4.02
N THR A 4 12.46 -5.78 5.35
CA THR A 4 11.96 -4.73 6.25
C THR A 4 12.59 -3.37 5.94
N ASP A 5 13.90 -3.33 5.64
CA ASP A 5 14.61 -2.08 5.31
C ASP A 5 14.08 -1.46 4.01
N GLU A 6 13.82 -2.27 2.98
CA GLU A 6 13.22 -1.80 1.73
C GLU A 6 11.79 -1.28 1.94
N LEU A 7 10.99 -1.94 2.78
CA LEU A 7 9.65 -1.46 3.13
C LEU A 7 9.70 -0.12 3.86
N LEU A 8 10.60 0.03 4.83
CA LEU A 8 10.79 1.30 5.56
C LEU A 8 11.25 2.42 4.63
N ALA A 9 12.11 2.12 3.65
CA ALA A 9 12.53 3.07 2.63
C ALA A 9 11.34 3.53 1.77
N LEU A 10 10.47 2.61 1.34
CA LEU A 10 9.24 2.95 0.60
C LEU A 10 8.26 3.79 1.43
N ILE A 11 8.10 3.50 2.72
CA ILE A 11 7.27 4.31 3.62
C ILE A 11 7.84 5.73 3.72
N ALA A 12 9.16 5.86 3.77
CA ALA A 12 9.84 7.14 3.88
C ALA A 12 9.94 7.93 2.56
N ASP A 13 9.59 7.36 1.41
CA ASP A 13 9.62 8.07 0.13
C ASP A 13 8.42 9.01 -0.04
N HIS A 14 8.62 10.17 -0.67
CA HIS A 14 7.58 11.21 -0.84
C HIS A 14 6.74 11.03 -2.11
N GLU A 15 7.31 10.46 -3.16
CA GLU A 15 6.69 10.35 -4.48
C GLU A 15 7.02 9.00 -5.09
N SER A 16 6.03 8.11 -5.14
CA SER A 16 6.15 6.89 -5.92
C SER A 16 4.82 6.56 -6.55
N ASP A 17 4.75 6.63 -7.88
CA ASP A 17 3.59 6.20 -8.66
C ASP A 17 3.29 4.69 -8.50
N ARG A 18 4.19 3.99 -7.81
CA ARG A 18 4.10 2.57 -7.49
C ARG A 18 3.70 2.30 -6.04
N VAL A 19 3.49 3.33 -5.22
CA VAL A 19 3.15 3.15 -3.80
C VAL A 19 1.93 4.00 -3.44
N GLU A 20 0.85 3.34 -3.07
CA GLU A 20 -0.32 3.96 -2.47
C GLU A 20 -0.29 3.75 -0.96
N ARG A 21 -0.63 4.79 -0.19
CA ARG A 21 -0.66 4.75 1.29
C ARG A 21 -2.06 5.09 1.77
N THR A 22 -2.48 4.39 2.82
CA THR A 22 -3.78 4.64 3.43
C THR A 22 -3.82 4.14 4.86
N VAL A 23 -4.52 4.86 5.73
CA VAL A 23 -4.89 4.38 7.06
C VAL A 23 -6.22 3.64 7.06
N SER A 24 -7.00 3.75 5.98
CA SER A 24 -8.28 3.04 5.85
C SER A 24 -8.05 1.55 5.68
N THR A 25 -8.85 0.74 6.40
CA THR A 25 -8.82 -0.72 6.31
C THR A 25 -10.03 -1.29 5.58
N ASN A 26 -10.92 -0.44 5.05
CA ASN A 26 -12.21 -0.86 4.47
C ASN A 26 -12.61 -0.04 3.24
N ASP A 27 -11.75 0.84 2.74
CA ASP A 27 -12.00 1.61 1.52
C ASP A 27 -11.59 0.80 0.29
N THR A 28 -12.37 -0.24 0.02
CA THR A 28 -12.10 -1.21 -1.06
C THR A 28 -12.16 -0.58 -2.45
N ASP A 29 -12.92 0.49 -2.61
CA ASP A 29 -12.97 1.25 -3.86
C ASP A 29 -11.61 1.89 -4.15
N LYS A 30 -11.03 2.59 -3.15
CA LYS A 30 -9.68 3.16 -3.26
C LYS A 30 -8.62 2.08 -3.48
N PHE A 31 -8.76 0.92 -2.85
CA PHE A 31 -7.82 -0.19 -3.04
C PHE A 31 -7.89 -0.71 -4.48
N GLY A 32 -9.10 -0.87 -5.02
CA GLY A 32 -9.33 -1.31 -6.39
C GLY A 32 -8.74 -0.35 -7.42
N GLU A 33 -8.91 0.97 -7.22
CA GLU A 33 -8.31 1.99 -8.07
C GLU A 33 -6.78 1.90 -8.10
N ALA A 34 -6.14 1.80 -6.93
CA ALA A 34 -4.69 1.67 -6.83
C ALA A 34 -4.19 0.39 -7.49
N ILE A 35 -4.84 -0.76 -7.24
CA ILE A 35 -4.50 -2.04 -7.86
C ILE A 35 -4.64 -1.97 -9.39
N CYS A 36 -5.73 -1.37 -9.90
CA CYS A 36 -5.91 -1.17 -11.34
C CYS A 36 -4.80 -0.29 -11.92
N ALA A 37 -4.44 0.80 -11.26
CA ALA A 37 -3.36 1.68 -11.69
C ALA A 37 -2.01 0.95 -11.75
N PHE A 38 -1.68 0.16 -10.72
CA PHE A 38 -0.46 -0.65 -10.68
C PHE A 38 -0.44 -1.74 -11.75
N ALA A 39 -1.57 -2.42 -11.99
CA ALA A 39 -1.67 -3.47 -13.00
C ALA A 39 -1.51 -2.95 -14.43
N ASN A 40 -1.99 -1.73 -14.69
CA ASN A 40 -1.87 -1.09 -15.99
C ASN A 40 -0.46 -0.52 -16.26
N ASP A 41 0.36 -0.34 -15.21
CA ASP A 41 1.73 0.19 -15.27
C ASP A 41 1.85 1.39 -16.23
N PHE A 42 0.95 2.37 -16.13
CA PHE A 42 0.90 3.51 -17.05
C PHE A 42 2.24 4.27 -17.18
N PRO A 43 3.02 4.46 -16.10
CA PRO A 43 4.36 5.06 -16.19
C PRO A 43 5.43 4.13 -16.80
N GLY A 44 5.14 2.84 -16.97
CA GLY A 44 6.04 1.86 -17.60
C GLY A 44 7.22 1.45 -16.72
N HIS A 45 7.04 1.36 -15.41
CA HIS A 45 8.12 1.04 -14.48
C HIS A 45 8.56 -0.42 -14.55
N SER A 46 7.71 -1.33 -15.04
CA SER A 46 7.93 -2.78 -15.10
C SER A 46 8.37 -3.38 -13.77
N GLN A 47 7.84 -2.82 -12.67
CA GLN A 47 8.18 -3.21 -11.31
C GLN A 47 6.89 -3.29 -10.47
N PRO A 48 6.88 -4.06 -9.37
CA PRO A 48 5.68 -4.22 -8.54
C PRO A 48 5.18 -2.90 -7.96
N GLY A 49 3.86 -2.75 -7.89
CA GLY A 49 3.18 -1.74 -7.08
C GLY A 49 2.90 -2.24 -5.66
N TYR A 50 2.79 -1.32 -4.71
CA TYR A 50 2.59 -1.60 -3.29
C TYR A 50 1.44 -0.74 -2.73
N LEU A 51 0.44 -1.40 -2.14
CA LEU A 51 -0.60 -0.76 -1.35
C LEU A 51 -0.26 -0.94 0.13
N LEU A 52 0.05 0.16 0.82
CA LEU A 52 0.46 0.16 2.22
C LEU A 52 -0.72 0.59 3.11
N ILE A 53 -1.27 -0.35 3.86
CA ILE A 53 -2.40 -0.14 4.78
C ILE A 53 -1.90 0.11 6.20
N GLY A 54 -2.45 1.11 6.88
CA GLY A 54 -2.01 1.56 8.21
C GLY A 54 -0.82 2.53 8.16
N VAL A 55 -0.63 3.23 7.03
CA VAL A 55 0.45 4.22 6.84
C VAL A 55 -0.17 5.57 6.53
N GLN A 56 0.24 6.59 7.28
CA GLN A 56 -0.14 7.98 7.05
C GLN A 56 0.68 8.57 5.89
N ASP A 57 0.11 9.54 5.18
CA ASP A 57 0.79 10.26 4.09
C ASP A 57 2.10 10.96 4.54
N GLY A 58 2.25 11.18 5.86
CA GLY A 58 3.45 11.75 6.50
C GLY A 58 4.52 10.74 6.95
N ARG A 59 4.52 9.50 6.42
CA ARG A 59 5.54 8.45 6.68
C ARG A 59 5.48 7.83 8.08
N ALA A 60 4.37 8.02 8.78
CA ALA A 60 4.15 7.45 10.10
C ALA A 60 3.29 6.18 10.00
N LEU A 61 3.66 5.17 10.76
CA LEU A 61 2.79 4.02 11.01
C LEU A 61 1.65 4.47 11.93
N ASP A 62 0.43 4.09 11.57
CA ASP A 62 -0.77 4.46 12.33
C ASP A 62 -0.99 3.58 13.59
N GLY A 63 -0.11 2.60 13.80
CA GLY A 63 -0.24 1.64 14.91
C GLY A 63 -1.33 0.59 14.69
N LEU A 64 -1.74 0.39 13.43
CA LEU A 64 -2.74 -0.60 13.05
C LEU A 64 -2.35 -2.01 13.53
N GLU A 65 -3.19 -2.60 14.38
CA GLU A 65 -3.05 -4.00 14.77
C GLU A 65 -3.65 -4.91 13.68
N VAL A 66 -2.80 -5.69 13.03
CA VAL A 66 -3.21 -6.63 11.98
C VAL A 66 -3.58 -7.97 12.62
N THR A 67 -4.86 -8.33 12.51
CA THR A 67 -5.39 -9.64 12.95
C THR A 67 -5.81 -10.48 11.76
N ASP A 68 -6.01 -11.79 11.95
CA ASP A 68 -6.51 -12.67 10.89
C ASP A 68 -7.84 -12.19 10.29
N ARG A 69 -8.71 -11.61 11.14
CA ARG A 69 -9.99 -11.05 10.69
C ARG A 69 -9.80 -9.81 9.82
N THR A 70 -8.75 -9.04 10.07
CA THR A 70 -8.36 -7.91 9.22
C THR A 70 -7.97 -8.42 7.84
N LEU A 71 -7.16 -9.49 7.78
CA LEU A 71 -6.71 -10.09 6.51
C LEU A 71 -7.87 -10.69 5.71
N LEU A 72 -8.79 -11.41 6.35
CA LEU A 72 -9.98 -11.97 5.69
C LEU A 72 -10.81 -10.89 4.99
N ARG A 73 -11.08 -9.78 5.68
CA ARG A 73 -11.88 -8.66 5.13
C ARG A 73 -11.24 -7.94 3.95
N LEU A 74 -9.91 -7.98 3.84
CA LEU A 74 -9.19 -7.35 2.74
C LEU A 74 -9.14 -8.25 1.49
N GLY A 75 -9.37 -9.56 1.66
CA GLY A 75 -9.37 -10.53 0.57
C GLY A 75 -10.77 -10.92 0.06
N ASP A 76 -11.83 -10.56 0.79
CA ASP A 76 -13.24 -10.70 0.39
C ASP A 76 -13.64 -9.64 -0.65
#